data_AF-A0A959ZN30-F1
#
_entry.id   AF-A0A959ZN30-F1
#
_cell.length_a   1.000
_cell.length_b   1.000
_cell.length_c   1.000
_cell.angle_alpha   90.00
_cell.angle_beta   90.00
_cell.angle_gamma   90.00
#
_symmetry.space_group_name_H-M   'P 1'
#
loop_
_entity.id
_entity.type
_entity.pdbx_description
1 polymer ?
#
loop_
_entity_poly.entity_id
_entity_poly.type
_entity_poly.pdbx_seq_one_letter_code
_entity_poly.pdbx_strand_id
1 'polypeptide(L)'
;MDPEPEPAPLAVTRVSVIRPRSFDDEAAAERWLSEVGSDRDLAAALAAEAVRHLNRALHAHRTAAGDPTIADVDPSGAISIRFGYGTGDEVADGRWRSTIELPERHRRRLLQRDYEAMRPQERVAAVLGGRERVAAHEELIVRARGDLDAGRPATAALGLAAALEALQASGAATDPGAREDLATRLRDAEAVAVDAKRSVLAGAADADLDAEALEGAVRAAEAALRQRAHQG
;
A
#
# COMPACT_ATOMS: atom_id res chain seq x y z
N MET A 1 7.08 14.90 43.85
CA MET A 1 6.83 14.48 42.46
C MET A 1 5.94 13.27 42.55
N ASP A 2 4.71 13.37 42.07
CA ASP A 2 3.88 12.17 41.90
C ASP A 2 4.55 11.25 40.88
N PRO A 3 4.46 9.92 41.05
CA PRO A 3 4.97 8.98 40.07
C PRO A 3 4.28 9.21 38.73
N GLU A 4 5.05 9.13 37.65
CA GLU A 4 4.52 9.20 36.29
C GLU A 4 3.46 8.10 36.13
N PRO A 5 2.24 8.45 35.68
CA PRO A 5 1.16 7.48 35.58
C PRO A 5 1.53 6.40 34.55
N GLU A 6 1.25 5.14 34.89
CA GLU A 6 1.47 4.01 33.98
C GLU A 6 0.62 4.20 32.71
N PRO A 7 1.21 4.05 31.52
CA PRO A 7 0.48 4.28 30.27
C PRO A 7 -0.68 3.29 30.12
N ALA A 8 -1.84 3.80 29.73
CA ALA A 8 -3.03 2.97 29.52
C ALA A 8 -2.79 1.94 28.40
N PRO A 9 -3.28 0.69 28.55
CA PRO A 9 -3.13 -0.32 27.52
C PRO A 9 -3.87 0.08 26.24
N LEU A 10 -3.24 -0.12 25.09
CA LEU A 10 -3.83 0.17 23.78
C LEU A 10 -4.76 -0.98 23.36
N ALA A 11 -5.96 -0.63 22.91
CA ALA A 11 -6.86 -1.59 22.27
C ALA A 11 -6.28 -2.03 20.93
N VAL A 12 -6.08 -3.34 20.76
CA VAL A 12 -5.60 -3.93 19.50
C VAL A 12 -6.77 -4.62 18.80
N THR A 13 -6.98 -4.25 17.55
CA THR A 13 -7.97 -4.93 16.69
C THR A 13 -7.34 -6.16 16.07
N ARG A 14 -8.03 -7.30 16.15
CA ARG A 14 -7.68 -8.53 15.45
C ARG A 14 -8.69 -8.79 14.35
N VAL A 15 -8.21 -9.01 13.13
CA VAL A 15 -9.03 -9.37 11.97
C VAL A 15 -8.53 -10.70 11.42
N SER A 16 -9.45 -11.62 11.14
CA SER A 16 -9.18 -12.88 10.45
C SER A 16 -9.78 -12.84 9.06
N VAL A 17 -8.95 -13.03 8.02
CA VAL A 17 -9.42 -13.17 6.65
C VAL A 17 -9.41 -14.66 6.29
N ILE A 18 -10.58 -15.20 5.97
CA ILE A 18 -10.76 -16.63 5.71
C ILE A 18 -10.88 -16.82 4.20
N ARG A 19 -10.00 -17.66 3.62
CA ARG A 19 -10.15 -18.08 2.23
C ARG A 19 -11.25 -19.15 2.13
N PRO A 20 -12.26 -18.98 1.25
CA PRO A 20 -13.38 -19.91 1.15
C PRO A 20 -13.04 -21.18 0.34
N ARG A 21 -11.80 -21.66 0.43
CA ARG A 21 -11.31 -22.83 -0.28
C ARG A 21 -10.85 -23.87 0.72
N SER A 22 -11.49 -25.03 0.71
CA SER A 22 -11.09 -26.16 1.54
C SER A 22 -9.79 -26.78 1.01
N PHE A 23 -9.00 -27.32 1.93
CA PHE A 23 -7.98 -28.30 1.59
C PHE A 23 -8.62 -29.67 1.36
N ASP A 24 -7.97 -30.52 0.58
CA ASP A 24 -8.45 -31.89 0.32
C ASP A 24 -8.40 -32.75 1.59
N ASP A 25 -7.35 -32.59 2.39
CA ASP A 25 -7.15 -33.25 3.67
C ASP A 25 -6.27 -32.42 4.63
N GLU A 26 -6.16 -32.86 5.89
CA GLU A 26 -5.34 -32.18 6.91
C GLU A 26 -3.86 -32.16 6.53
N ALA A 27 -3.35 -33.21 5.87
CA ALA A 27 -1.96 -33.27 5.44
C ALA A 27 -1.63 -32.23 4.34
N ALA A 28 -2.58 -31.92 3.45
CA ALA A 28 -2.46 -30.85 2.46
C ALA A 28 -2.43 -29.48 3.13
N ALA A 29 -3.24 -29.28 4.17
CA ALA A 29 -3.24 -28.06 4.96
C ALA A 29 -1.91 -27.87 5.72
N GLU A 30 -1.35 -28.93 6.30
CA GLU A 30 -0.05 -28.92 6.96
C GLU A 30 1.10 -28.62 5.99
N ARG A 31 1.10 -29.23 4.80
CA ARG A 31 2.08 -28.94 3.75
C ARG A 31 2.02 -27.48 3.33
N TRP A 32 0.82 -26.96 3.07
CA TRP A 32 0.62 -25.55 2.76
C TRP A 32 1.15 -24.63 3.88
N LEU A 33 0.83 -24.94 5.13
CA LEU A 33 1.27 -24.13 6.27
C LEU A 33 2.80 -24.14 6.42
N SER A 34 3.43 -25.29 6.21
CA SER A 34 4.89 -25.45 6.21
C SER A 34 5.56 -24.67 5.07
N GLU A 35 4.95 -24.68 3.89
CA GLU A 35 5.39 -23.89 2.73
C GLU A 35 5.34 -22.40 3.04
N VAL A 36 4.24 -21.88 3.58
CA VAL A 36 4.13 -20.46 4.00
C VAL A 36 5.17 -20.10 5.07
N GLY A 37 5.54 -21.05 5.95
CA GLY A 37 6.57 -20.82 6.96
C GLY A 37 8.00 -20.76 6.42
N SER A 38 8.25 -21.42 5.29
CA SER A 38 9.58 -21.53 4.69
C SER A 38 9.79 -20.59 3.49
N ASP A 39 8.73 -20.26 2.76
CA ASP A 39 8.73 -19.34 1.62
C ASP A 39 8.27 -17.94 2.05
N ARG A 40 9.24 -17.04 2.10
CA ARG A 40 9.01 -15.63 2.47
C ARG A 40 8.18 -14.88 1.43
N ASP A 41 8.39 -15.16 0.15
CA ASP A 41 7.72 -14.42 -0.93
C ASP A 41 6.26 -14.84 -1.02
N LEU A 42 5.98 -16.13 -0.81
CA LEU A 42 4.63 -16.63 -0.62
C LEU A 42 3.93 -15.98 0.57
N ALA A 43 4.59 -15.95 1.75
CA ALA A 43 4.01 -15.31 2.93
C ALA A 43 3.72 -13.81 2.71
N ALA A 44 4.62 -13.11 2.02
CA ALA A 44 4.43 -11.70 1.66
C ALA A 44 3.24 -11.51 0.71
N ALA A 45 3.14 -12.35 -0.33
CA ALA A 45 2.04 -12.31 -1.29
C ALA A 45 0.68 -12.56 -0.62
N LEU A 46 0.61 -13.56 0.27
CA LEU A 46 -0.60 -13.89 1.03
C LEU A 46 -1.00 -12.79 2.02
N ALA A 47 -0.03 -12.17 2.71
CA ALA A 47 -0.31 -11.04 3.60
C ALA A 47 -0.86 -9.84 2.82
N ALA A 48 -0.27 -9.54 1.66
CA ALA A 48 -0.74 -8.47 0.78
C ALA A 48 -2.15 -8.76 0.23
N GLU A 49 -2.43 -10.01 -0.16
CA GLU A 49 -3.77 -10.44 -0.59
C GLU A 49 -4.82 -10.26 0.52
N ALA A 50 -4.53 -10.74 1.73
CA ALA A 50 -5.44 -10.61 2.87
C ALA A 50 -5.74 -9.14 3.20
N VAL A 51 -4.72 -8.28 3.20
CA VAL A 51 -4.90 -6.85 3.46
C VAL A 51 -5.65 -6.15 2.33
N ARG A 52 -5.48 -6.54 1.06
CA ARG A 52 -6.32 -6.01 -0.03
C ARG A 52 -7.81 -6.27 0.21
N HIS A 53 -8.17 -7.46 0.68
CA HIS A 53 -9.56 -7.78 1.03
C HIS A 53 -10.07 -6.94 2.20
N LEU A 54 -9.25 -6.77 3.24
CA LEU A 54 -9.61 -5.92 4.39
C LEU A 54 -9.77 -4.45 3.97
N ASN A 55 -8.84 -3.91 3.20
CA ASN A 55 -8.89 -2.52 2.73
C ASN A 55 -10.07 -2.27 1.79
N ARG A 56 -10.50 -3.27 1.02
CA ARG A 56 -11.76 -3.20 0.26
C ARG A 56 -12.97 -3.05 1.19
N ALA A 57 -13.03 -3.84 2.26
CA ALA A 57 -14.11 -3.72 3.25
C ALA A 57 -14.07 -2.37 3.99
N LEU A 58 -12.89 -1.91 4.40
CA LEU A 58 -12.69 -0.62 5.03
C LEU A 58 -13.06 0.53 4.10
N HIS A 59 -12.69 0.45 2.81
CA HIS A 59 -13.08 1.43 1.81
C HIS A 59 -14.60 1.48 1.62
N ALA A 60 -15.26 0.33 1.50
CA ALA A 60 -16.72 0.28 1.40
C ALA A 60 -17.39 0.89 2.65
N HIS A 61 -16.87 0.59 3.85
CA HIS A 61 -17.35 1.17 5.09
C HIS A 61 -17.13 2.69 5.14
N ARG A 62 -15.92 3.16 4.79
CA ARG A 62 -15.54 4.58 4.71
C ARG A 62 -16.51 5.36 3.83
N THR A 63 -16.77 4.84 2.63
CA THR A 63 -17.66 5.46 1.66
C THR A 63 -19.12 5.44 2.12
N ALA A 64 -19.59 4.32 2.69
CA ALA A 64 -20.96 4.20 3.19
C ALA A 64 -21.22 5.08 4.43
N ALA A 65 -20.23 5.21 5.31
CA ALA A 65 -20.31 6.03 6.52
C ALA A 65 -20.02 7.52 6.25
N GLY A 66 -19.41 7.85 5.11
CA GLY A 66 -18.93 9.20 4.81
C GLY A 66 -17.80 9.66 5.72
N ASP A 67 -17.05 8.72 6.33
CA ASP A 67 -15.99 9.01 7.29
C ASP A 67 -14.62 8.86 6.63
N PRO A 68 -13.96 9.95 6.19
CA PRO A 68 -12.66 9.86 5.52
C PRO A 68 -11.50 9.50 6.45
N THR A 69 -11.72 9.39 7.77
CA THR A 69 -10.65 9.20 8.76
C THR A 69 -10.26 7.75 8.97
N ILE A 70 -11.10 6.80 8.52
CA ILE A 70 -10.78 5.38 8.55
C ILE A 70 -9.60 5.13 7.61
N ALA A 71 -8.43 4.76 8.15
CA ALA A 71 -7.24 4.49 7.33
C ALA A 71 -7.27 3.08 6.72
N ASP A 72 -6.55 2.90 5.61
CA ASP A 72 -6.21 1.57 5.12
C ASP A 72 -5.17 0.92 6.05
N VAL A 73 -5.18 -0.41 6.11
CA VAL A 73 -4.19 -1.21 6.87
C VAL A 73 -3.04 -1.55 5.94
N ASP A 74 -1.83 -1.55 6.48
CA ASP A 74 -0.63 -2.04 5.81
C ASP A 74 -0.08 -3.27 6.59
N PRO A 75 0.29 -4.38 5.91
CA PRO A 75 0.75 -5.60 6.59
C PRO A 75 1.97 -5.33 7.49
N SER A 76 2.81 -4.40 7.09
CA SER A 76 4.08 -4.13 7.72
C SER A 76 3.93 -3.35 9.04
N GLY A 77 2.82 -2.63 9.20
CA GLY A 77 2.37 -2.00 10.44
C GLY A 77 1.65 -2.94 11.41
N ALA A 78 1.35 -4.17 11.02
CA ALA A 78 0.70 -5.14 11.90
C ALA A 78 1.61 -5.53 13.08
N ILE A 79 1.03 -5.72 14.28
CA ILE A 79 1.78 -6.22 15.44
C ILE A 79 2.21 -7.67 15.19
N SER A 80 1.32 -8.47 14.61
CA SER A 80 1.51 -9.88 14.31
C SER A 80 0.74 -10.25 13.04
N ILE A 81 1.30 -11.16 12.25
CA ILE A 81 0.63 -11.79 11.10
C ILE A 81 0.71 -13.29 11.32
N ARG A 82 -0.45 -13.95 11.26
CA ARG A 82 -0.56 -15.39 11.44
C ARG A 82 -1.23 -16.02 10.23
N PHE A 83 -0.69 -17.16 9.82
CA PHE A 83 -1.31 -18.03 8.83
C PHE A 83 -1.71 -19.31 9.53
N GLY A 84 -2.83 -19.90 9.14
CA GLY A 84 -3.32 -21.12 9.76
C GLY A 84 -4.44 -21.74 8.97
N TYR A 85 -4.84 -22.92 9.41
CA TYR A 85 -6.02 -23.62 8.91
C TYR A 85 -6.85 -24.13 10.09
N GLY A 86 -8.09 -24.48 9.81
CA GLY A 86 -9.03 -25.06 10.74
C GLY A 86 -10.32 -25.43 10.01
N THR A 87 -11.23 -26.09 10.73
CA THR A 87 -12.61 -26.26 10.27
C THR A 87 -13.29 -24.89 10.11
N GLY A 88 -14.37 -24.85 9.32
CA GLY A 88 -15.13 -23.61 9.09
C GLY A 88 -15.55 -22.92 10.38
N ASP A 89 -16.05 -23.68 11.35
CA ASP A 89 -16.50 -23.17 12.65
C ASP A 89 -15.32 -22.64 13.48
N GLU A 90 -14.18 -23.35 13.50
CA GLU A 90 -12.99 -22.89 14.20
C GLU A 90 -12.52 -21.54 13.65
N VAL A 91 -12.33 -21.43 12.34
CA VAL A 91 -11.79 -20.20 11.74
C VAL A 91 -12.76 -19.03 11.81
N ALA A 92 -14.08 -19.29 11.75
CA ALA A 92 -15.12 -18.28 11.96
C ALA A 92 -15.06 -17.66 13.37
N ASP A 93 -14.74 -18.47 14.38
CA ASP A 93 -14.52 -18.02 15.76
C ASP A 93 -13.11 -17.44 16.01
N GLY A 94 -12.27 -17.37 14.97
CA GLY A 94 -10.87 -16.96 15.07
C GLY A 94 -9.97 -17.97 15.80
N ARG A 95 -10.41 -19.23 15.87
CA ARG A 95 -9.62 -20.39 16.33
C ARG A 95 -8.95 -21.06 15.14
N TRP A 96 -7.85 -21.75 15.41
CA TRP A 96 -7.04 -22.43 14.40
C TRP A 96 -6.75 -23.83 14.87
N ARG A 97 -6.78 -24.79 13.95
CA ARG A 97 -6.28 -26.15 14.18
C ARG A 97 -4.76 -26.13 14.30
N SER A 98 -4.11 -25.41 13.39
CA SER A 98 -2.68 -25.13 13.43
C SER A 98 -2.41 -23.76 12.83
N THR A 99 -1.37 -23.09 13.34
CA THR A 99 -0.99 -21.75 12.90
C THR A 99 0.51 -21.55 13.00
N ILE A 100 1.04 -20.72 12.13
CA ILE A 100 2.38 -20.14 12.23
C ILE A 100 2.28 -18.63 12.33
N GLU A 101 3.15 -18.05 13.13
CA GLU A 101 3.32 -16.61 13.20
C GLU A 101 4.51 -16.19 12.34
N LEU A 102 4.31 -15.18 11.49
CA LEU A 102 5.36 -14.64 10.66
C LEU A 102 6.42 -13.98 11.55
N PRO A 103 7.71 -14.38 11.48
CA PRO A 103 8.75 -13.78 12.30
C PRO A 103 8.83 -12.27 12.08
N GLU A 104 9.07 -11.51 13.15
CA GLU A 104 9.13 -10.04 13.10
C GLU A 104 10.10 -9.52 12.01
N ARG A 105 11.27 -10.16 11.87
CA ARG A 105 12.24 -9.82 10.82
C ARG A 105 11.68 -9.93 9.39
N HIS A 106 10.78 -10.88 9.15
CA HIS A 106 10.15 -11.06 7.83
C HIS A 106 9.05 -10.03 7.63
N ARG A 107 8.24 -9.78 8.68
CA ARG A 107 7.21 -8.73 8.68
C ARG A 107 7.80 -7.33 8.46
N ARG A 108 8.88 -6.98 9.16
CA ARG A 108 9.56 -5.69 8.99
C ARG A 108 10.11 -5.51 7.58
N ARG A 109 10.54 -6.57 6.90
CA ARG A 109 10.96 -6.44 5.50
C ARG A 109 9.80 -6.27 4.52
N LEU A 110 8.54 -6.45 4.95
CA LEU A 110 7.37 -5.99 4.18
C LEU A 110 7.29 -4.45 4.16
N LEU A 111 7.88 -3.75 5.15
CA LEU A 111 7.99 -2.27 5.16
C LEU A 111 8.93 -1.77 4.06
N GLN A 112 9.84 -2.63 3.58
CA GLN A 112 11.02 -2.22 2.81
C GLN A 112 10.71 -2.00 1.32
N ARG A 113 9.50 -1.50 1.00
CA ARG A 113 9.23 -0.82 -0.27
C ARG A 113 9.80 0.60 -0.18
N ASP A 114 11.10 0.75 -0.44
CA ASP A 114 11.80 1.96 -0.92
C ASP A 114 11.55 3.36 -0.27
N TYR A 115 10.95 3.46 0.92
CA TYR A 115 10.75 4.77 1.59
C TYR A 115 11.99 5.28 2.36
N GLU A 116 12.95 4.41 2.71
CA GLU A 116 14.18 4.83 3.40
C GLU A 116 15.05 5.76 2.55
N ALA A 117 14.90 5.72 1.22
CA ALA A 117 15.60 6.62 0.30
C ALA A 117 15.16 8.09 0.42
N MET A 118 14.04 8.39 1.10
CA MET A 118 13.46 9.75 1.13
C MET A 118 13.87 10.60 2.34
N ARG A 119 14.77 10.12 3.21
CA ARG A 119 15.14 10.78 4.48
C ARG A 119 13.93 11.37 5.23
N PRO A 120 12.91 10.55 5.51
CA PRO A 120 11.58 11.04 5.89
C PRO A 120 11.58 11.96 7.11
N GLN A 121 12.46 11.72 8.09
CA GLN A 121 12.55 12.53 9.31
C GLN A 121 13.07 13.96 9.04
N GLU A 122 14.08 14.11 8.19
CA GLU A 122 14.66 15.42 7.83
C GLU A 122 13.62 16.27 7.10
N ARG A 123 12.90 15.67 6.15
CA ARG A 123 11.84 16.32 5.39
C ARG A 123 10.66 16.71 6.28
N VAL A 124 10.22 15.84 7.18
CA VAL A 124 9.16 16.17 8.15
C VAL A 124 9.58 17.36 9.02
N ALA A 125 10.82 17.37 9.51
CA ALA A 125 11.33 18.50 10.28
C ALA A 125 11.43 19.80 9.45
N ALA A 126 11.75 19.72 8.16
CA ALA A 126 11.77 20.87 7.26
C ALA A 126 10.36 21.45 7.04
N VAL A 127 9.35 20.60 6.85
CA VAL A 127 7.94 21.00 6.71
C VAL A 127 7.40 21.60 8.01
N LEU A 128 7.62 20.95 9.15
CA LEU A 128 7.19 21.46 10.46
C LEU A 128 7.88 22.78 10.82
N GLY A 129 9.15 22.94 10.41
CA GLY A 129 9.89 24.19 10.56
C GLY A 129 9.56 25.26 9.52
N GLY A 130 8.62 25.01 8.59
CA GLY A 130 8.21 25.95 7.54
C GLY A 130 9.23 26.21 6.44
N ARG A 131 10.34 25.45 6.39
CA ARG A 131 11.39 25.56 5.37
C ARG A 131 10.98 24.92 4.05
N GLU A 132 10.09 23.93 4.13
CA GLU A 132 9.53 23.23 2.98
C GLU A 132 8.00 23.20 3.04
N ARG A 133 7.38 22.92 1.90
CA ARG A 133 5.94 22.67 1.78
C ARG A 133 5.73 21.36 1.03
N VAL A 134 4.77 20.56 1.48
CA VAL A 134 4.32 19.38 0.73
C VAL A 134 3.54 19.88 -0.48
N ALA A 135 4.01 19.58 -1.69
CA ALA A 135 3.31 19.96 -2.91
C ALA A 135 2.16 18.98 -3.20
N ALA A 136 1.09 19.47 -3.83
CA ALA A 136 -0.12 18.68 -4.06
C ALA A 136 0.14 17.38 -4.85
N HIS A 137 1.04 17.41 -5.85
CA HIS A 137 1.41 16.22 -6.61
C HIS A 137 2.09 15.14 -5.75
N GLU A 138 2.79 15.52 -4.69
CA GLU A 138 3.49 14.57 -3.82
C GLU A 138 2.48 13.72 -3.04
N GLU A 139 1.52 14.37 -2.42
CA GLU A 139 0.41 13.71 -1.72
C GLU A 139 -0.39 12.83 -2.68
N LEU A 140 -0.72 13.33 -3.88
CA LEU A 140 -1.52 12.58 -4.85
C LEU A 140 -0.79 11.35 -5.40
N ILE A 141 0.54 11.42 -5.60
CA ILE A 141 1.34 10.24 -6.00
C ILE A 141 1.33 9.18 -4.90
N VAL A 142 1.53 9.59 -3.64
CA VAL A 142 1.52 8.66 -2.50
C VAL A 142 0.13 8.03 -2.33
N ARG A 143 -0.94 8.80 -2.50
CA ARG A 143 -2.31 8.26 -2.50
C ARG A 143 -2.58 7.31 -3.64
N ALA A 144 -2.15 7.64 -4.87
CA ALA A 144 -2.31 6.76 -6.02
C ALA A 144 -1.61 5.41 -5.81
N ARG A 145 -0.42 5.39 -5.20
CA ARG A 145 0.24 4.15 -4.76
C ARG A 145 -0.62 3.37 -3.77
N GLY A 146 -1.11 4.03 -2.72
CA GLY A 146 -1.96 3.39 -1.72
C GLY A 146 -3.25 2.81 -2.30
N ASP A 147 -3.91 3.55 -3.20
CA ASP A 147 -5.09 3.07 -3.93
C ASP A 147 -4.77 1.86 -4.81
N LEU A 148 -3.66 1.87 -5.54
CA LEU A 148 -3.25 0.75 -6.39
C LEU A 148 -2.93 -0.49 -5.55
N ASP A 149 -2.17 -0.33 -4.46
CA ASP A 149 -1.81 -1.41 -3.54
C ASP A 149 -3.05 -2.02 -2.86
N ALA A 150 -4.07 -1.19 -2.59
CA ALA A 150 -5.36 -1.62 -2.07
C ALA A 150 -6.30 -2.21 -3.13
N GLY A 151 -5.86 -2.32 -4.40
CA GLY A 151 -6.63 -2.89 -5.50
C GLY A 151 -7.75 -1.98 -5.99
N ARG A 152 -7.53 -0.66 -6.00
CA ARG A 152 -8.44 0.38 -6.51
C ARG A 152 -7.84 1.11 -7.72
N PRO A 153 -7.54 0.43 -8.83
CA PRO A 153 -6.85 1.02 -9.97
C PRO A 153 -7.60 2.22 -10.58
N ALA A 154 -8.93 2.28 -10.54
CA ALA A 154 -9.68 3.43 -11.04
C ALA A 154 -9.40 4.71 -10.22
N THR A 155 -9.38 4.59 -8.89
CA THR A 155 -9.08 5.73 -8.01
C THR A 155 -7.61 6.13 -8.16
N ALA A 156 -6.71 5.15 -8.24
CA ALA A 156 -5.29 5.39 -8.47
C ALA A 156 -5.04 6.11 -9.81
N ALA A 157 -5.72 5.72 -10.89
CA ALA A 157 -5.59 6.35 -12.20
C ALA A 157 -6.03 7.83 -12.18
N LEU A 158 -7.19 8.12 -11.57
CA LEU A 158 -7.69 9.49 -11.42
C LEU A 158 -6.71 10.34 -10.61
N GLY A 159 -6.24 9.82 -9.47
CA GLY A 159 -5.28 10.50 -8.60
C GLY A 159 -3.93 10.74 -9.28
N LEU A 160 -3.38 9.72 -9.94
CA LEU A 160 -2.10 9.82 -10.65
C LEU A 160 -2.14 10.81 -11.80
N ALA A 161 -3.21 10.81 -12.60
CA ALA A 161 -3.36 11.77 -13.69
C ALA A 161 -3.37 13.22 -13.18
N ALA A 162 -4.11 13.49 -12.09
CA ALA A 162 -4.11 14.81 -11.46
C ALA A 162 -2.73 15.16 -10.84
N ALA A 163 -2.04 14.16 -10.29
CA ALA A 163 -0.72 14.35 -9.72
C ALA A 163 0.33 14.72 -10.77
N LEU A 164 0.33 14.04 -11.93
CA LEU A 164 1.26 14.31 -13.02
C LEU A 164 1.00 15.69 -13.65
N GLU A 165 -0.26 16.08 -13.82
CA GLU A 165 -0.63 17.44 -14.25
C GLU A 165 -0.10 18.50 -13.27
N ALA A 166 -0.29 18.30 -11.96
CA ALA A 166 0.22 19.20 -10.93
C ALA A 166 1.76 19.20 -10.84
N LEU A 167 2.42 18.07 -11.10
CA LEU A 167 3.88 17.96 -11.15
C LEU A 167 4.44 18.78 -12.31
N GLN A 168 3.86 18.67 -13.49
CA GLN A 168 4.26 19.45 -14.67
C GLN A 168 4.05 20.95 -14.46
N ALA A 169 2.88 21.35 -13.95
CA ALA A 169 2.57 22.74 -13.67
C ALA A 169 3.54 23.38 -12.65
N SER A 170 4.12 22.58 -11.75
CA SER A 170 5.11 23.07 -10.78
C SER A 170 6.49 23.39 -11.38
N GLY A 171 6.74 23.03 -12.65
CA GLY A 171 8.06 23.21 -13.29
C GLY A 171 9.14 22.28 -12.73
N ALA A 172 8.76 21.29 -11.93
CA ALA A 172 9.69 20.35 -11.29
C ALA A 172 10.39 19.40 -12.28
N ALA A 173 9.86 19.25 -13.49
CA ALA A 173 10.43 18.41 -14.55
C ALA A 173 11.60 19.06 -15.32
N THR A 174 12.02 20.28 -14.96
CA THR A 174 12.92 21.11 -15.77
C THR A 174 14.32 21.32 -15.17
N ASP A 175 14.79 20.43 -14.28
CA ASP A 175 16.13 20.53 -13.71
C ASP A 175 17.21 19.95 -14.67
N PRO A 176 18.20 20.74 -15.14
CA PRO A 176 19.06 20.37 -16.28
C PRO A 176 20.07 19.25 -16.05
N GLY A 177 20.38 18.92 -14.78
CA GLY A 177 21.49 18.02 -14.44
C GLY A 177 21.19 16.52 -14.55
N ALA A 178 19.93 16.16 -14.74
CA ALA A 178 19.48 14.77 -14.68
C ALA A 178 18.23 14.50 -15.55
N ARG A 179 18.44 13.68 -16.59
CA ARG A 179 17.55 12.58 -17.06
C ARG A 179 16.55 12.86 -18.19
N GLU A 180 17.04 12.78 -19.42
CA GLU A 180 16.22 12.43 -20.59
C GLU A 180 15.41 11.12 -20.37
N ASP A 181 16.00 10.15 -19.65
CA ASP A 181 15.34 8.89 -19.29
C ASP A 181 14.18 9.03 -18.29
N LEU A 182 14.26 9.96 -17.34
CA LEU A 182 13.16 10.20 -16.40
C LEU A 182 12.07 11.04 -17.05
N ALA A 183 12.46 12.05 -17.83
CA ALA A 183 11.52 12.83 -18.62
C ALA A 183 10.73 11.94 -19.58
N THR A 184 11.38 10.97 -20.23
CA THR A 184 10.72 9.98 -21.07
C THR A 184 9.78 9.09 -20.26
N ARG A 185 10.24 8.50 -19.16
CA ARG A 185 9.39 7.70 -18.27
C ARG A 185 8.19 8.46 -17.71
N LEU A 186 8.33 9.75 -17.40
CA LEU A 186 7.22 10.58 -16.92
C LEU A 186 6.20 10.90 -18.02
N ARG A 187 6.65 11.11 -19.27
CA ARG A 187 5.75 11.25 -20.42
C ARG A 187 4.97 9.96 -20.68
N ASP A 188 5.65 8.81 -20.62
CA ASP A 188 5.00 7.51 -20.79
C ASP A 188 3.99 7.26 -19.65
N ALA A 189 4.38 7.57 -18.41
CA ALA A 189 3.51 7.48 -17.25
C ALA A 189 2.26 8.37 -17.36
N GLU A 190 2.42 9.58 -17.88
CA GLU A 190 1.31 10.50 -18.13
C GLU A 190 0.34 9.93 -19.17
N ALA A 191 0.85 9.42 -20.30
CA ALA A 191 0.01 8.80 -21.32
C ALA A 191 -0.83 7.66 -20.74
N VAL A 192 -0.19 6.75 -19.98
CA VAL A 192 -0.87 5.65 -19.29
C VAL A 192 -1.94 6.18 -18.32
N ALA A 193 -1.61 7.15 -17.48
CA ALA A 193 -2.54 7.70 -16.50
C ALA A 193 -3.74 8.42 -17.15
N VAL A 194 -3.51 9.15 -18.24
CA VAL A 194 -4.55 9.86 -18.99
C VAL A 194 -5.49 8.89 -19.69
N ASP A 195 -4.96 7.84 -20.31
CA ASP A 195 -5.77 6.82 -20.97
C ASP A 195 -6.58 6.01 -19.95
N ALA A 196 -5.97 5.61 -18.84
CA ALA A 196 -6.69 4.97 -17.73
C ALA A 196 -7.79 5.88 -17.16
N LYS A 197 -7.50 7.18 -16.93
CA LYS A 197 -8.51 8.18 -16.53
C LYS A 197 -9.66 8.24 -17.54
N ARG A 198 -9.37 8.27 -18.84
CA ARG A 198 -10.40 8.30 -19.89
C ARG A 198 -11.29 7.06 -19.83
N SER A 199 -10.71 5.87 -19.66
CA SER A 199 -11.45 4.62 -19.50
C SER A 199 -12.36 4.64 -18.27
N VAL A 200 -11.85 5.10 -17.12
CA VAL A 200 -12.65 5.24 -15.89
C VAL A 200 -13.83 6.19 -16.11
N LEU A 201 -13.60 7.34 -16.74
CA LEU A 201 -14.66 8.31 -17.05
C LEU A 201 -15.68 7.77 -18.06
N ALA A 202 -15.29 6.79 -18.89
CA ALA A 202 -16.18 6.06 -19.78
C ALA A 202 -16.92 4.90 -19.11
N GLY A 203 -16.68 4.65 -17.81
CA GLY A 203 -17.36 3.63 -17.02
C GLY A 203 -16.63 2.28 -16.94
N ALA A 204 -15.34 2.22 -17.27
CA ALA A 204 -14.54 1.01 -17.08
C ALA A 204 -14.50 0.60 -15.60
N ALA A 205 -14.64 -0.71 -15.35
CA ALA A 205 -14.45 -1.25 -14.01
C ALA A 205 -12.96 -1.40 -13.69
N ASP A 206 -12.61 -1.57 -12.41
CA ASP A 206 -11.23 -1.79 -11.99
C ASP A 206 -10.55 -2.98 -12.71
N ALA A 207 -11.32 -4.02 -13.07
CA ALA A 207 -10.84 -5.19 -13.78
C ALA A 207 -10.49 -4.94 -15.26
N ASP A 208 -10.98 -3.84 -15.83
CA ASP A 208 -10.75 -3.47 -17.23
C ASP A 208 -9.49 -2.61 -17.41
N LEU A 209 -8.87 -2.18 -16.30
CA LEU A 209 -7.68 -1.33 -16.30
C LEU A 209 -6.40 -2.18 -16.29
N ASP A 210 -5.42 -1.73 -17.05
CA ASP A 210 -4.07 -2.31 -17.02
C ASP A 210 -3.34 -1.89 -15.75
N ALA A 211 -3.48 -2.72 -14.70
CA ALA A 211 -2.88 -2.48 -13.40
C ALA A 211 -1.35 -2.51 -13.44
N GLU A 212 -0.74 -3.29 -14.35
CA GLU A 212 0.72 -3.38 -14.49
C GLU A 212 1.28 -2.11 -15.14
N ALA A 213 0.65 -1.62 -16.20
CA ALA A 213 1.00 -0.34 -16.80
C ALA A 213 0.85 0.80 -15.78
N LEU A 214 -0.26 0.81 -15.03
CA LEU A 214 -0.50 1.82 -14.00
C LEU A 214 0.54 1.73 -12.87
N GLU A 215 0.95 0.53 -12.47
CA GLU A 215 2.04 0.35 -11.51
C GLU A 215 3.36 0.94 -12.02
N GLY A 216 3.69 0.69 -13.29
CA GLY A 216 4.85 1.29 -13.95
C GLY A 216 4.80 2.82 -13.93
N ALA A 217 3.63 3.40 -14.22
CA ALA A 217 3.40 4.84 -14.20
C ALA A 217 3.57 5.45 -12.79
N VAL A 218 3.02 4.81 -11.75
CA VAL A 218 3.22 5.24 -10.35
C VAL A 218 4.70 5.18 -9.96
N ARG A 219 5.41 4.10 -10.32
CA ARG A 219 6.86 3.95 -10.02
C ARG A 219 7.69 5.06 -10.67
N ALA A 220 7.34 5.49 -11.89
CA ALA A 220 8.01 6.61 -12.55
C ALA A 220 7.78 7.94 -11.80
N ALA A 221 6.55 8.19 -11.36
CA ALA A 221 6.20 9.38 -10.57
C ALA A 221 6.92 9.41 -9.21
N GLU A 222 6.98 8.26 -8.50
CA GLU A 222 7.72 8.11 -7.24
C GLU A 222 9.23 8.33 -7.43
N ALA A 223 9.80 7.91 -8.57
CA ALA A 223 11.20 8.17 -8.87
C ALA A 223 11.50 9.66 -9.02
N ALA A 224 10.55 10.45 -9.56
CA ALA A 224 10.66 11.90 -9.61
C ALA A 224 10.62 12.54 -8.20
N LEU A 225 9.75 12.04 -7.31
CA LEU A 225 9.73 12.48 -5.91
C LEU A 225 11.05 12.20 -5.19
N ARG A 226 11.58 10.98 -5.36
CA ARG A 226 12.87 10.59 -4.77
C ARG A 226 14.01 11.47 -5.26
N GLN A 227 14.05 11.80 -6.56
CA GLN A 227 15.07 12.71 -7.08
C GLN A 227 15.05 14.07 -6.38
N ARG A 228 13.86 14.66 -6.24
CA ARG A 228 13.69 15.96 -5.57
C ARG A 228 14.14 15.90 -4.12
N ALA A 229 13.81 14.83 -3.41
CA ALA A 229 14.22 14.64 -2.02
C ALA A 229 15.75 14.55 -1.82
N HIS A 230 16.51 14.24 -2.87
CA HIS A 230 17.98 14.23 -2.83
C HIS A 230 18.61 15.57 -3.23
N GLN A 231 17.84 16.50 -3.79
CA GLN A 231 18.31 17.79 -4.29
C GLN A 231 18.03 18.96 -3.34
N GLY A 232 17.10 18.79 -2.39
CA GLY A 232 16.84 19.71 -1.28
C GLY A 232 17.70 19.36 -0.06
#